data_AF-A0A2D3VGK1-F1
#
_entry.id   AF-A0A2D3VGK1-F1
#
_cell.length_a   1.000
_cell.length_b   1.000
_cell.length_c   1.000
_cell.angle_alpha   90.00
_cell.angle_beta   90.00
_cell.angle_gamma   90.00
#
_symmetry.space_group_name_H-M   'P 1'
#
loop_
_entity.id
_entity.type
_entity.pdbx_description
1 polymer ?
#
loop_
_entity_poly.entity_id
_entity_poly.type
_entity_poly.pdbx_seq_one_letter_code
_entity_poly.pdbx_strand_id
1 'polypeptide(L)'
;MSASLAPECNEVKERYDSCFLKWYSEKYLRGTATSDECAPLFKQYQTCLNKALKDRGIDTMLEEAREDNKDNDADYMQPSGK
;
A
#
# COMPACT_ATOMS: atom_id res chain seq x y z
N MET A 1 12.40 6.65 -8.69
CA MET A 1 11.34 5.86 -8.01
C MET A 1 11.44 4.43 -8.50
N SER A 2 11.14 3.45 -7.66
CA SER A 2 11.17 2.03 -8.04
C SER A 2 10.11 1.74 -9.09
N ALA A 3 10.44 0.96 -10.12
CA ALA A 3 9.46 0.49 -11.08
C ALA A 3 8.42 -0.41 -10.40
N SER A 4 7.17 -0.36 -10.88
CA SER A 4 6.14 -1.31 -10.55
C SER A 4 6.45 -2.67 -11.20
N LEU A 5 5.87 -3.73 -10.64
CA LEU A 5 5.89 -5.06 -11.24
C LEU A 5 5.27 -5.06 -12.66
N ALA A 6 4.32 -4.16 -12.89
CA ALA A 6 3.59 -4.00 -14.14
C ALA A 6 3.92 -2.62 -14.74
N PRO A 7 4.60 -2.53 -15.91
CA PRO A 7 5.04 -1.26 -16.49
C PRO A 7 3.90 -0.25 -16.70
N GLU A 8 2.70 -0.75 -17.02
CA GLU A 8 1.48 0.05 -17.19
C GLU A 8 1.02 0.74 -15.91
N CYS A 9 1.44 0.26 -14.74
CA CYS A 9 1.11 0.86 -13.45
C CYS A 9 2.17 1.86 -12.95
N ASN A 10 3.27 2.06 -13.70
CA ASN A 10 4.39 2.91 -13.25
C ASN A 10 3.97 4.36 -13.01
N GLU A 11 3.18 4.95 -13.91
CA GLU A 11 2.75 6.35 -13.78
C GLU A 11 1.90 6.55 -12.51
N VAL A 12 0.95 5.65 -12.27
CA VAL A 12 0.05 5.74 -11.10
C VAL A 12 0.82 5.46 -9.81
N LYS A 13 1.78 4.51 -9.85
CA LYS A 13 2.70 4.24 -8.75
C LYS A 13 3.50 5.48 -8.38
N GLU A 14 4.12 6.14 -9.36
CA GLU A 14 4.96 7.32 -9.11
C GLU A 14 4.17 8.45 -8.45
N ARG A 15 2.92 8.69 -8.89
CA ARG A 15 2.02 9.66 -8.26
C ARG A 15 1.69 9.30 -6.81
N TYR A 16 1.37 8.03 -6.57
CA TYR A 16 1.09 7.54 -5.22
C TYR A 16 2.33 7.64 -4.32
N ASP A 17 3.48 7.13 -4.75
CA ASP A 17 4.74 7.13 -3.99
C ASP A 17 5.15 8.57 -3.65
N SER A 18 5.03 9.51 -4.60
CA SER A 18 5.31 10.93 -4.37
C SER A 18 4.41 11.54 -3.28
N CYS A 19 3.10 11.25 -3.34
CA CYS A 19 2.15 11.67 -2.31
C CYS A 19 2.50 11.06 -0.95
N PHE A 20 2.69 9.74 -0.92
CA PHE A 20 2.94 8.99 0.29
C PHE A 20 4.23 9.44 0.98
N LEU A 21 5.34 9.61 0.25
CA LEU A 21 6.61 10.04 0.83
C LEU A 21 6.52 11.43 1.47
N LYS A 22 5.76 12.35 0.84
CA LYS A 22 5.50 13.68 1.39
C LYS A 22 4.65 13.59 2.66
N TRP A 23 3.51 12.91 2.61
CA TRP A 23 2.65 12.69 3.77
C TRP A 23 3.41 11.99 4.91
N TYR A 24 4.20 10.97 4.58
CA TYR A 24 4.98 10.19 5.55
C TYR A 24 5.97 11.08 6.29
N SER A 25 6.73 11.90 5.54
CA SER A 25 7.77 12.77 6.11
C SER A 25 7.21 13.98 6.86
N GLU A 26 6.16 14.60 6.33
CA GLU A 26 5.63 15.86 6.85
C GLU A 26 4.52 15.69 7.87
N LYS A 27 3.77 14.58 7.81
CA LYS A 27 2.57 14.35 8.62
C LYS A 27 2.74 13.17 9.56
N TYR A 28 3.01 11.98 9.01
CA TYR A 28 3.05 10.74 9.78
C TYR A 28 4.19 10.72 10.81
N LEU A 29 5.43 10.93 10.36
CA LEU A 29 6.61 10.98 11.24
C LEU A 29 6.55 12.13 12.27
N ARG A 30 5.76 13.16 11.99
CA ARG A 30 5.56 14.31 12.90
C ARG A 30 4.35 14.14 13.82
N GLY A 31 3.61 13.03 13.75
CA GLY A 31 2.42 12.78 14.55
C GLY A 31 1.24 13.70 14.24
N THR A 32 1.21 14.34 13.07
CA THR A 32 0.12 15.23 12.63
C THR A 32 -0.71 14.64 11.50
N ALA A 33 -0.47 13.38 11.14
CA ALA A 33 -1.28 12.64 10.19
C ALA A 33 -2.66 12.36 10.80
N THR A 34 -3.68 13.06 10.29
CA THR A 34 -5.08 12.90 10.70
C THR A 34 -5.94 12.18 9.67
N SER A 35 -5.47 12.11 8.42
CA SER A 35 -6.19 11.47 7.32
C SER A 35 -5.24 10.87 6.29
N ASP A 36 -5.75 9.89 5.54
CA ASP A 36 -5.10 9.34 4.36
C ASP A 36 -5.38 10.20 3.12
N GLU A 37 -4.59 11.25 2.94
CA GLU A 37 -4.70 12.14 1.77
C GLU A 37 -4.34 11.42 0.45
N CYS A 38 -3.55 10.35 0.51
CA CYS A 38 -3.11 9.58 -0.65
C CYS A 38 -4.02 8.38 -0.99
N ALA A 39 -5.06 8.10 -0.19
CA ALA A 39 -6.00 7.00 -0.42
C ALA A 39 -6.56 6.91 -1.86
N PRO A 40 -7.01 8.00 -2.52
CA PRO A 40 -7.53 7.89 -3.89
C PRO A 40 -6.45 7.49 -4.90
N LEU A 41 -5.21 7.97 -4.73
CA LEU A 41 -4.07 7.58 -5.58
C LEU A 41 -3.68 6.13 -5.34
N PHE A 42 -3.68 5.71 -4.07
CA PHE A 42 -3.41 4.32 -3.70
C PHE A 42 -4.42 3.37 -4.34
N LYS A 43 -5.72 3.70 -4.27
CA LYS A 43 -6.78 2.87 -4.84
C LYS A 43 -6.63 2.68 -6.36
N GLN A 44 -6.21 3.74 -7.07
CA GLN A 44 -5.93 3.64 -8.51
C GLN A 44 -4.73 2.72 -8.78
N TYR A 45 -3.64 2.89 -8.02
CA TYR A 45 -2.46 2.04 -8.15
C TYR A 45 -2.77 0.57 -7.82
N GLN A 46 -3.45 0.33 -6.69
CA GLN A 46 -3.86 -0.99 -6.23
C GLN A 46 -4.75 -1.70 -7.25
N THR A 47 -5.67 -0.98 -7.89
CA THR A 47 -6.53 -1.55 -8.94
C THR A 47 -5.71 -2.02 -10.14
N CYS A 48 -4.76 -1.20 -10.59
CA CYS A 48 -3.86 -1.57 -11.68
C CYS A 48 -2.99 -2.78 -11.30
N LEU A 49 -2.40 -2.75 -10.10
CA LEU A 49 -1.52 -3.81 -9.62
C LEU A 49 -2.27 -5.14 -9.46
N ASN A 50 -3.47 -5.14 -8.88
CA ASN A 50 -4.27 -6.35 -8.67
C ASN A 50 -4.61 -7.05 -9.99
N LYS A 51 -4.84 -6.29 -11.06
CA LYS A 51 -5.02 -6.87 -12.39
C LYS A 51 -3.76 -7.63 -12.84
N ALA A 52 -2.59 -6.97 -12.74
CA ALA A 52 -1.33 -7.57 -13.13
C ALA A 52 -0.89 -8.76 -12.24
N LEU A 53 -1.30 -8.78 -10.97
CA LEU A 53 -1.07 -9.91 -10.06
C LEU A 53 -1.87 -11.15 -10.49
N LYS A 54 -3.14 -10.95 -10.85
CA LYS A 54 -4.02 -12.00 -11.38
C LYS A 54 -3.53 -12.54 -12.72
N ASP A 55 -3.16 -11.66 -13.64
CA ASP A 55 -2.65 -12.06 -14.96
C ASP A 55 -1.34 -12.89 -14.86
N ARG A 56 -0.57 -12.71 -13.78
CA ARG A 56 0.62 -13.50 -13.47
C ARG A 56 0.35 -14.75 -12.62
N GLY A 57 -0.87 -14.95 -12.13
CA GLY A 57 -1.26 -16.09 -11.29
C GLY A 57 -0.58 -16.14 -9.92
N ILE A 58 -0.14 -14.99 -9.39
CA ILE A 58 0.49 -14.89 -8.07
C ILE A 58 -0.45 -14.30 -7.01
N ASP A 59 -1.68 -13.97 -7.40
CA ASP A 59 -2.68 -13.38 -6.50
C ASP A 59 -3.06 -14.34 -5.38
N THR A 60 -3.26 -15.64 -5.67
CA THR A 60 -3.62 -16.63 -4.63
C THR A 60 -2.52 -16.77 -3.59
N MET A 61 -1.27 -16.96 -4.01
CA MET A 61 -0.12 -17.08 -3.10
C MET A 61 0.07 -15.83 -2.24
N LEU A 62 -0.18 -14.65 -2.81
CA LEU A 62 -0.09 -13.40 -2.06
C LEU A 62 -1.21 -13.28 -1.01
N GLU A 63 -2.43 -13.69 -1.33
CA GLU A 63 -3.56 -13.67 -0.39
C GLU A 63 -3.38 -14.70 0.73
N GLU A 64 -2.90 -15.91 0.42
CA GLU A 64 -2.56 -16.93 1.42
C GLU A 64 -1.51 -16.40 2.40
N ALA A 65 -0.42 -15.82 1.87
CA ALA A 65 0.63 -15.24 2.71
C ALA A 65 0.13 -14.07 3.59
N ARG A 66 -0.88 -13.31 3.13
CA ARG A 66 -1.50 -12.26 3.94
C ARG A 66 -2.38 -12.82 5.05
N GLU A 67 -3.18 -13.83 4.76
CA GLU A 67 -4.05 -14.46 5.76
C GLU A 67 -3.25 -15.21 6.82
N ASP A 68 -2.16 -15.89 6.46
CA ASP A 68 -1.29 -16.59 7.42
C ASP A 68 -0.65 -15.66 8.46
N ASN A 69 -0.50 -14.38 8.15
CA ASN A 69 0.05 -13.38 9.08
C ASN A 69 -1.03 -12.63 9.87
N LYS A 70 -2.31 -12.92 9.65
CA LYS A 70 -3.43 -12.16 10.22
C LYS A 70 -3.52 -12.23 11.74
N ASP A 71 -3.23 -13.40 12.33
CA ASP A 71 -3.19 -13.55 13.79
C ASP A 71 -2.02 -12.74 14.38
N ASN A 72 -0.87 -12.71 13.70
CA ASN A 72 0.26 -11.88 14.10
C ASN A 72 -0.10 -10.39 14.06
N ASP A 73 -0.71 -9.93 12.97
CA ASP A 73 -1.17 -8.55 12.85
C ASP A 73 -2.20 -8.20 13.93
N ALA A 74 -3.10 -9.13 14.26
CA ALA A 74 -4.11 -8.94 15.30
C ALA A 74 -3.51 -8.78 16.70
N ASP A 75 -2.39 -9.43 17.00
CA ASP A 75 -1.68 -9.32 18.27
C ASP A 75 -0.79 -8.06 18.34
N TYR A 76 -0.11 -7.69 17.25
CA TYR A 76 0.96 -6.69 17.28
C TYR A 76 0.63 -5.35 16.62
N MET A 77 -0.40 -5.26 15.78
CA MET A 77 -0.81 -4.00 15.13
C MET A 77 -1.96 -3.28 15.83
N GLN A 78 -2.39 -3.73 17.01
CA GLN A 78 -3.39 -2.99 17.78
C GLN A 78 -2.84 -1.63 18.18
N PRO A 79 -3.64 -0.55 18.07
CA PRO A 79 -3.22 0.75 18.54
C PRO A 79 -2.95 0.64 20.04
N SER A 80 -1.68 0.78 20.41
CA SER A 80 -1.29 0.93 21.82
C SER A 80 -1.99 2.18 22.33
N GLY A 81 -3.05 1.98 23.11
CA GLY A 81 -3.80 3.06 23.71
C GLY A 81 -2.85 3.99 24.47
N LYS A 82 -2.76 5.23 23.99
CA LYS A 82 -2.22 6.36 24.73
C LYS A 82 -2.95 7.63 24.34
#